data_AF-A7RV67-F1
#
_entry.id   AF-A7RV67-F1
#
_cell.length_a   1.000
_cell.length_b   1.000
_cell.length_c   1.000
_cell.angle_alpha   90.00
_cell.angle_beta   90.00
_cell.angle_gamma   90.00
#
_symmetry.space_group_name_H-M   'P 1'
#
loop_
_entity.id
_entity.type
_entity.pdbx_description
1 polymer ?
#
loop_
_entity_poly.entity_id
_entity_poly.type
_entity_poly.pdbx_seq_one_letter_code
_entity_poly.pdbx_strand_id
1 'polypeptide(L)'
;MVGDTARYGRSLSEKVLRVFEETVSHEKYVYLREDWEGTDVEPGDIVHVTGVFDINSGVCILDNTANNYIIVHPDTLISGTTIAGATRCLRRSILNERFRTEDANEAMLMGTLLHDLFDRAMKSNDFSHDALLCAVQGLLEQFTYLDGFYGLGMTECDALNKVKELLPAFSEWAWRYVCDLPDPDLSTMDYKDGSCDTGGTEMPSVCVSQLRDIEENVWSPRFGLKGKVDATVEVKIDRRPMSRRHRPGMDNHLTTASVPLELKTGKLFSKLGSVEHRAQVILYTLLLSDRYRHGIDTGLLYYMKSGHTIGVPA
;
A
#
# COMPACT_ATOMS: atom_id res chain seq x y z
N MET A 1 -24.17 -3.11 -34.51
CA MET A 1 -23.59 -4.45 -34.45
C MET A 1 -22.26 -4.45 -35.18
N VAL A 2 -21.18 -4.14 -34.48
CA VAL A 2 -19.81 -4.38 -34.96
C VAL A 2 -19.14 -5.11 -33.81
N GLY A 3 -19.12 -6.44 -33.90
CA GLY A 3 -18.42 -7.27 -32.93
C GLY A 3 -16.93 -7.24 -33.26
N ASP A 4 -16.12 -6.86 -32.30
CA ASP A 4 -14.67 -7.02 -32.37
C ASP A 4 -14.33 -8.51 -32.42
N THR A 5 -13.96 -8.99 -33.60
CA THR A 5 -13.49 -10.36 -33.79
C THR A 5 -12.05 -10.48 -33.25
N ALA A 6 -11.89 -11.14 -32.10
CA ALA A 6 -10.59 -11.62 -31.64
C ALA A 6 -9.96 -12.55 -32.70
N ARG A 7 -8.63 -12.63 -32.74
CA ARG A 7 -7.77 -13.35 -33.72
C ARG A 7 -8.09 -14.85 -33.97
N TYR A 8 -9.11 -15.42 -33.32
CA TYR A 8 -9.56 -16.81 -33.45
C TYR A 8 -11.08 -17.00 -33.60
N GLY A 9 -11.86 -15.96 -33.92
CA GLY A 9 -13.30 -16.12 -34.24
C GLY A 9 -14.18 -16.60 -33.08
N ARG A 10 -13.69 -16.53 -31.83
CA ARG A 10 -14.55 -16.66 -30.64
C ARG A 10 -15.17 -15.32 -30.33
N SER A 11 -16.51 -15.27 -30.28
CA SER A 11 -17.23 -14.17 -29.63
C SER A 11 -16.86 -14.21 -28.16
N LEU A 12 -16.11 -13.21 -27.69
CA LEU A 12 -15.96 -12.99 -26.26
C LEU A 12 -17.33 -12.57 -25.73
N SER A 13 -17.71 -13.12 -24.59
CA SER A 13 -18.94 -12.72 -23.91
C SER A 13 -18.74 -11.32 -23.33
N GLU A 14 -19.75 -10.47 -23.50
CA GLU A 14 -19.74 -9.09 -23.01
C GLU A 14 -21.01 -8.85 -22.18
N LYS A 15 -20.84 -8.17 -21.04
CA LYS A 15 -21.95 -7.71 -20.21
C LYS A 15 -22.13 -6.22 -20.45
N VAL A 16 -23.31 -5.81 -20.91
CA VAL A 16 -23.62 -4.40 -21.18
C VAL A 16 -24.52 -3.87 -20.08
N LEU A 17 -24.06 -2.84 -19.38
CA LEU A 17 -24.83 -2.12 -18.39
C LEU A 17 -25.43 -0.87 -19.02
N ARG A 18 -26.75 -0.71 -18.88
CA ARG A 18 -27.41 0.57 -19.11
C ARG A 18 -27.40 1.34 -17.79
N VAL A 19 -26.61 2.40 -17.74
CA VAL A 19 -26.48 3.26 -16.56
C VAL A 19 -27.19 4.59 -16.80
N PHE A 20 -27.76 5.16 -15.75
CA PHE A 20 -28.47 6.44 -15.82
C PHE A 20 -27.72 7.46 -14.95
N GLU A 21 -27.25 8.54 -15.56
CA GLU A 21 -26.61 9.63 -14.82
C GLU A 21 -27.68 10.67 -14.45
N GLU A 22 -28.07 10.69 -13.18
CA GLU A 22 -29.18 11.52 -12.69
C GLU A 22 -28.95 13.03 -12.88
N THR A 23 -27.70 13.49 -12.71
CA THR A 23 -27.32 14.92 -12.76
C THR A 23 -27.58 15.54 -14.13
N VAL A 24 -27.32 14.79 -15.20
CA VAL A 24 -27.56 15.20 -16.59
C VAL A 24 -28.82 14.57 -17.17
N SER A 25 -29.47 13.65 -16.45
CA SER A 25 -30.64 12.89 -16.92
C SER A 25 -30.41 12.21 -18.27
N HIS A 26 -29.23 11.61 -18.46
CA HIS A 26 -28.86 10.91 -19.68
C HIS A 26 -28.56 9.44 -19.42
N GLU A 27 -29.02 8.58 -20.32
CA GLU A 27 -28.63 7.17 -20.37
C GLU A 27 -27.24 7.04 -21.01
N LYS A 28 -26.41 6.19 -20.42
CA LYS A 28 -25.08 5.81 -20.92
C LYS A 28 -24.94 4.30 -20.89
N TYR A 29 -23.94 3.80 -21.61
CA TYR A 29 -23.70 2.37 -21.74
C TYR A 29 -22.28 2.02 -21.31
N VAL A 30 -22.14 1.01 -20.45
CA VAL A 30 -20.85 0.49 -20.00
C VAL A 30 -20.71 -0.94 -20.50
N TYR A 31 -19.67 -1.20 -21.27
CA TYR A 31 -19.34 -2.52 -21.81
C TYR A 31 -18.28 -3.14 -20.93
N LEU A 32 -18.65 -4.22 -20.23
CA LEU A 32 -17.75 -5.02 -19.42
C LEU A 32 -17.28 -6.21 -20.25
N ARG A 33 -15.98 -6.24 -20.54
CA ARG A 33 -15.32 -7.28 -21.34
C ARG A 33 -14.30 -8.03 -20.48
N GLU A 34 -13.96 -9.24 -20.89
CA GLU A 34 -12.90 -10.05 -20.26
C GLU A 34 -13.22 -10.29 -18.76
N ASP A 35 -12.28 -10.02 -17.85
CA ASP A 35 -12.47 -10.29 -16.43
C ASP A 35 -13.57 -9.41 -15.81
N TRP A 36 -13.86 -8.25 -16.41
CA TRP A 36 -14.93 -7.35 -15.96
C TRP A 36 -16.32 -7.92 -16.19
N GLU A 37 -16.51 -8.85 -17.13
CA GLU A 37 -17.79 -9.50 -17.38
C GLU A 37 -18.32 -10.20 -16.11
N GLY A 38 -17.41 -10.73 -15.29
CA GLY A 38 -17.73 -11.40 -14.03
C GLY A 38 -18.21 -10.49 -12.90
N THR A 39 -18.21 -9.17 -13.09
CA THR A 39 -18.64 -8.20 -12.07
C THR A 39 -20.11 -8.44 -11.69
N ASP A 40 -20.36 -8.65 -10.40
CA ASP A 40 -21.71 -8.82 -9.87
C ASP A 40 -22.39 -7.45 -9.73
N VAL A 41 -23.42 -7.21 -10.54
CA VAL A 41 -24.14 -5.94 -10.62
C VAL A 41 -25.56 -6.21 -11.07
N GLU A 42 -26.52 -5.71 -10.30
CA GLU A 42 -27.95 -5.92 -10.50
C GLU A 42 -28.66 -4.60 -10.86
N PRO A 43 -29.81 -4.65 -11.56
CA PRO A 43 -30.63 -3.46 -11.78
C PRO A 43 -31.03 -2.80 -10.46
N GLY A 44 -30.65 -1.54 -10.29
CA GLY A 44 -30.88 -0.77 -9.05
C GLY A 44 -29.59 -0.47 -8.29
N ASP A 45 -28.48 -1.14 -8.61
CA ASP A 45 -27.19 -0.84 -8.01
C ASP A 45 -26.65 0.52 -8.46
N ILE A 46 -26.01 1.21 -7.52
CA ILE A 46 -25.28 2.45 -7.78
C ILE A 46 -23.86 2.07 -8.16
N VAL A 47 -23.38 2.60 -9.29
CA VAL A 47 -22.02 2.35 -9.77
C VAL A 47 -21.26 3.64 -10.00
N HIS A 48 -19.95 3.61 -9.78
CA HIS A 48 -19.02 4.63 -10.22
C HIS A 48 -18.09 4.04 -11.28
N VAL A 49 -17.90 4.77 -12.39
CA VAL A 49 -17.03 4.36 -13.50
C VAL A 49 -15.95 5.42 -13.66
N THR A 50 -14.67 5.02 -13.55
CA THR A 50 -13.55 5.97 -13.65
C THR A 50 -13.15 6.31 -15.09
N GLY A 51 -13.66 5.56 -16.07
CA GLY A 51 -13.35 5.73 -17.48
C GLY A 51 -14.07 6.90 -18.14
N VAL A 52 -13.58 7.28 -19.32
CA VAL A 52 -14.18 8.34 -20.14
C VAL A 52 -15.29 7.74 -21.00
N PHE A 53 -16.45 8.38 -21.01
CA PHE A 53 -17.54 8.05 -21.93
C PHE A 53 -17.32 8.79 -23.25
N ASP A 54 -17.42 8.07 -24.36
CA ASP A 54 -17.41 8.69 -25.69
C ASP A 54 -18.57 9.68 -25.82
N ILE A 55 -18.25 10.90 -26.26
CA ILE A 55 -19.21 12.02 -26.27
C ILE A 55 -20.37 11.76 -27.24
N ASN A 56 -20.11 11.03 -28.34
CA ASN A 56 -21.09 10.82 -29.40
C ASN A 56 -22.01 9.63 -29.13
N SER A 57 -21.45 8.55 -28.57
CA SER A 57 -22.15 7.28 -28.34
C SER A 57 -22.60 7.09 -26.89
N GLY A 58 -22.04 7.84 -25.94
CA GLY A 58 -22.30 7.65 -24.51
C GLY A 58 -21.77 6.32 -23.98
N VAL A 59 -20.78 5.73 -24.67
CA VAL A 59 -20.24 4.40 -24.38
C VAL A 59 -18.92 4.50 -23.64
N CYS A 60 -18.76 3.68 -22.59
CA CYS A 60 -17.48 3.41 -21.95
C CYS A 60 -17.18 1.91 -22.03
N ILE A 61 -15.94 1.54 -22.38
CA ILE A 61 -15.50 0.15 -22.49
C ILE A 61 -14.50 -0.12 -21.37
N LEU A 62 -14.76 -1.17 -20.60
CA LEU A 62 -13.88 -1.69 -19.56
C LEU A 62 -13.37 -3.07 -19.99
N ASP A 63 -12.07 -3.17 -20.22
CA ASP A 63 -11.32 -4.39 -20.54
C ASP A 63 -10.05 -4.44 -19.67
N ASN A 64 -9.23 -5.49 -19.78
CA ASN A 64 -8.03 -5.64 -18.95
C ASN A 64 -6.88 -4.69 -19.35
N THR A 65 -7.01 -3.96 -20.46
CA THR A 65 -5.99 -3.04 -20.96
C THR A 65 -6.26 -1.59 -20.56
N ALA A 66 -7.52 -1.27 -20.29
CA ALA A 66 -7.95 0.02 -19.83
C ALA A 66 -7.60 0.21 -18.35
N ASN A 67 -6.91 1.32 -18.00
CA ASN A 67 -6.73 1.78 -16.61
C ASN A 67 -8.02 2.40 -16.05
N ASN A 68 -9.14 1.72 -16.24
CA ASN A 68 -10.48 2.17 -15.86
C ASN A 68 -11.15 1.10 -15.00
N TYR A 69 -11.93 1.54 -14.02
CA TYR A 69 -12.56 0.67 -13.04
C TYR A 69 -14.06 0.92 -13.01
N ILE A 70 -14.82 -0.14 -12.70
CA ILE A 70 -16.19 -0.06 -12.22
C ILE A 70 -16.21 -0.39 -10.73
N ILE A 71 -16.84 0.49 -9.95
CA ILE A 71 -17.00 0.35 -8.51
C ILE A 71 -18.49 0.23 -8.26
N VAL A 72 -18.91 -0.93 -7.74
CA VAL A 72 -20.30 -1.19 -7.33
C VAL A 72 -20.47 -0.73 -5.88
N HIS A 73 -21.52 0.03 -5.61
CA HIS A 73 -21.79 0.69 -4.34
C HIS A 73 -20.61 1.56 -3.84
N PRO A 74 -20.24 2.63 -4.56
CA PRO A 74 -19.09 3.49 -4.23
C PRO A 74 -19.15 4.12 -2.83
N ASP A 75 -20.35 4.27 -2.26
CA ASP A 75 -20.55 4.81 -0.91
C ASP A 75 -20.24 3.80 0.21
N THR A 76 -20.10 2.51 -0.13
CA THR A 76 -19.74 1.46 0.84
C THR A 76 -18.23 1.33 0.93
N LEU A 77 -17.62 2.06 1.88
CA LEU A 77 -16.16 2.07 2.03
C LEU A 77 -15.63 0.82 2.74
N ILE A 78 -14.95 -0.03 1.99
CA ILE A 78 -14.28 -1.25 2.48
C ILE A 78 -12.82 -0.94 2.80
N SER A 79 -12.28 -1.46 3.92
CA SER A 79 -10.89 -1.22 4.25
C SER A 79 -9.92 -2.01 3.36
N GLY A 80 -8.79 -1.42 3.00
CA GLY A 80 -7.76 -2.10 2.21
C GLY A 80 -7.28 -3.42 2.83
N THR A 81 -7.22 -3.49 4.17
CA THR A 81 -6.93 -4.71 4.92
C THR A 81 -7.96 -5.83 4.72
N THR A 82 -9.26 -5.50 4.66
CA THR A 82 -10.34 -6.47 4.43
C THR A 82 -10.23 -7.06 3.03
N ILE A 83 -9.96 -6.22 2.02
CA ILE A 83 -9.78 -6.64 0.62
C ILE A 83 -8.52 -7.49 0.48
N ALA A 84 -7.40 -7.04 1.06
CA ALA A 84 -6.16 -7.80 1.08
C ALA A 84 -6.37 -9.21 1.68
N GLY A 85 -7.08 -9.33 2.80
CA GLY A 85 -7.41 -10.63 3.42
C GLY A 85 -8.40 -11.49 2.62
N ALA A 86 -9.18 -10.87 1.72
CA ALA A 86 -10.18 -11.55 0.89
C ALA A 86 -9.53 -12.31 -0.28
N THR A 87 -8.31 -11.94 -0.68
CA THR A 87 -7.53 -12.62 -1.72
C THR A 87 -7.37 -14.12 -1.47
N ARG A 88 -7.35 -14.53 -0.20
CA ARG A 88 -7.32 -15.94 0.20
C ARG A 88 -8.71 -16.54 0.42
N CYS A 89 -9.62 -15.79 1.04
CA CYS A 89 -10.97 -16.25 1.34
C CYS A 89 -11.92 -15.07 1.59
N LEU A 90 -12.85 -14.84 0.66
CA LEU A 90 -13.85 -13.77 0.74
C LEU A 90 -14.75 -13.91 1.98
N ARG A 91 -15.26 -15.12 2.24
CA ARG A 91 -16.14 -15.39 3.41
C ARG A 91 -15.46 -15.04 4.73
N ARG A 92 -14.16 -15.37 4.87
CA ARG A 92 -13.38 -15.06 6.09
C ARG A 92 -13.31 -13.56 6.33
N SER A 93 -13.03 -12.76 5.30
CA SER A 93 -12.98 -11.29 5.42
C SER A 93 -14.31 -10.70 5.86
N ILE A 94 -15.42 -11.16 5.28
CA ILE A 94 -16.78 -10.72 5.66
C ILE A 94 -17.08 -11.08 7.12
N LEU A 95 -16.74 -12.30 7.55
CA LEU A 95 -16.96 -12.73 8.93
C LEU A 95 -16.12 -11.92 9.92
N ASN A 96 -14.84 -11.67 9.62
CA ASN A 96 -13.97 -10.86 10.47
C ASN A 96 -14.47 -9.41 10.60
N GLU A 97 -15.05 -8.86 9.53
CA GLU A 97 -15.62 -7.50 9.57
C GLU A 97 -16.91 -7.44 10.40
N ARG A 98 -17.79 -8.44 10.28
CA ARG A 98 -19.08 -8.50 10.99
C ARG A 98 -18.96 -8.93 12.45
N PHE A 99 -18.00 -9.79 12.76
CA PHE A 99 -17.81 -10.41 14.07
C PHE A 99 -16.42 -10.09 14.63
N ARG A 100 -16.14 -8.80 14.84
CA ARG A 100 -14.88 -8.36 15.45
C ARG A 100 -14.79 -8.84 16.89
N THR A 101 -13.72 -9.55 17.22
CA THR A 101 -13.34 -9.93 18.58
C THR A 101 -12.29 -8.94 19.09
N GLU A 102 -12.42 -8.49 20.34
CA GLU A 102 -11.50 -7.53 20.96
C GLU A 102 -10.27 -8.20 21.59
N ASP A 103 -10.16 -9.53 21.52
CA ASP A 103 -9.06 -10.29 22.11
C ASP A 103 -7.74 -10.03 21.36
N ALA A 104 -6.94 -9.11 21.89
CA ALA A 104 -5.57 -8.90 21.43
C ALA A 104 -4.70 -10.06 21.91
N ASN A 105 -4.05 -10.75 20.98
CA ASN A 105 -2.99 -11.70 21.33
C ASN A 105 -1.64 -10.99 21.46
N GLU A 106 -0.64 -11.69 22.02
CA GLU A 106 0.72 -11.17 22.17
C GLU A 106 1.28 -10.59 20.86
N ALA A 107 1.09 -11.28 19.73
CA ALA A 107 1.65 -10.84 18.46
C ALA A 107 1.03 -9.52 17.98
N MET A 108 -0.27 -9.29 18.24
CA MET A 108 -0.96 -8.05 17.92
C MET A 108 -0.47 -6.90 18.79
N LEU A 109 -0.40 -7.11 20.11
CA LEU A 109 0.04 -6.06 21.04
C LEU A 109 1.51 -5.67 20.80
N MET A 110 2.38 -6.67 20.59
CA MET A 110 3.78 -6.43 20.20
C MET A 110 3.87 -5.75 18.83
N GLY A 111 2.95 -6.06 17.92
CA GLY A 111 2.84 -5.41 16.63
C GLY A 111 2.57 -3.91 16.77
N THR A 112 1.55 -3.55 17.55
CA THR A 112 1.20 -2.16 17.87
C THR A 112 2.35 -1.44 18.56
N LEU A 113 3.01 -2.06 19.55
CA LEU A 113 4.18 -1.47 20.21
C LEU A 113 5.32 -1.12 19.24
N LEU A 114 5.57 -1.97 18.24
CA LEU A 114 6.61 -1.73 17.24
C LEU A 114 6.23 -0.64 16.24
N HIS A 115 4.96 -0.53 15.85
CA HIS A 115 4.47 0.58 15.02
C HIS A 115 4.61 1.91 15.76
N ASP A 116 4.16 1.99 17.02
CA ASP A 116 4.27 3.20 17.84
C ASP A 116 5.74 3.60 18.09
N LEU A 117 6.64 2.63 18.24
CA LEU A 117 8.08 2.88 18.33
C LEU A 117 8.63 3.48 17.03
N PHE A 118 8.27 2.90 15.89
CA PHE A 118 8.69 3.40 14.58
C PHE A 118 8.19 4.82 14.34
N ASP A 119 6.94 5.11 14.69
CA ASP A 119 6.35 6.44 14.58
C ASP A 119 7.12 7.48 15.39
N ARG A 120 7.48 7.14 16.64
CA ARG A 120 8.29 8.03 17.48
C ARG A 120 9.67 8.28 16.85
N ALA A 121 10.33 7.23 16.38
CA ALA A 121 11.66 7.33 15.78
C ALA A 121 11.67 8.12 14.47
N MET A 122 10.67 7.92 13.60
CA MET A 122 10.50 8.72 12.37
C MET A 122 10.21 10.19 12.68
N LYS A 123 9.37 10.49 13.69
CA LYS A 123 9.06 11.87 14.09
C LYS A 123 10.27 12.61 14.66
N SER A 124 11.10 11.92 15.45
CA SER A 124 12.34 12.50 16.00
C SER A 124 13.50 12.48 15.00
N ASN A 125 13.37 11.72 13.91
CA ASN A 125 14.44 11.38 12.98
C ASN A 125 15.70 10.84 13.71
N ASP A 126 15.46 10.01 14.73
CA ASP A 126 16.52 9.44 15.57
C ASP A 126 16.24 7.96 15.83
N PHE A 127 17.04 7.12 15.18
CA PHE A 127 17.01 5.67 15.28
C PHE A 127 18.24 5.13 16.02
N SER A 128 18.93 5.97 16.79
CA SER A 128 20.02 5.52 17.65
C SER A 128 19.49 4.55 18.71
N HIS A 129 20.33 3.60 19.11
CA HIS A 129 19.95 2.58 20.08
C HIS A 129 19.40 3.17 21.38
N ASP A 130 20.01 4.25 21.87
CA ASP A 130 19.60 4.91 23.12
C ASP A 130 18.25 5.63 22.98
N ALA A 131 18.01 6.32 21.85
CA ALA A 131 16.72 6.96 21.58
C ALA A 131 15.60 5.94 21.46
N LEU A 132 15.83 4.84 20.73
CA LEU A 132 14.86 3.76 20.59
C LEU A 132 14.57 3.09 21.94
N LEU A 133 15.59 2.83 22.75
CA LEU A 133 15.42 2.22 24.07
C LEU A 133 14.59 3.13 24.99
N CYS A 134 14.90 4.43 25.00
CA CYS A 134 14.16 5.43 25.76
C CYS A 134 12.69 5.51 25.29
N ALA A 135 12.45 5.50 23.99
CA ALA A 135 11.11 5.54 23.41
C ALA A 135 10.27 4.30 23.78
N VAL A 136 10.86 3.09 23.75
CA VAL A 136 10.17 1.86 24.17
C VAL A 136 9.83 1.89 25.65
N GLN A 137 10.76 2.32 26.51
CA GLN A 137 10.48 2.44 27.94
C GLN A 137 9.31 3.38 28.21
N GLY A 138 9.29 4.55 27.58
CA GLY A 138 8.17 5.49 27.70
C GLY A 138 6.85 5.00 27.08
N LEU A 139 6.88 4.07 26.12
CA LEU A 139 5.67 3.40 25.62
C LEU A 139 5.15 2.37 26.63
N LEU A 140 6.05 1.56 27.20
CA LEU A 140 5.68 0.52 28.18
C LEU A 140 5.11 1.09 29.48
N GLU A 141 5.41 2.35 29.81
CA GLU A 141 4.79 3.06 30.94
C GLU A 141 3.34 3.50 30.68
N GLN A 142 2.84 3.43 29.45
CA GLN A 142 1.48 3.84 29.14
C GLN A 142 0.46 2.79 29.60
N PHE A 143 -0.63 3.27 30.21
CA PHE A 143 -1.69 2.41 30.75
C PHE A 143 -2.25 1.40 29.73
N THR A 144 -2.35 1.78 28.45
CA THR A 144 -2.84 0.91 27.37
C THR A 144 -1.99 -0.34 27.19
N TYR A 145 -0.66 -0.22 27.26
CA TYR A 145 0.24 -1.37 27.16
C TYR A 145 0.28 -2.17 28.46
N LEU A 146 0.26 -1.49 29.61
CA LEU A 146 0.21 -2.16 30.91
C LEU A 146 -1.02 -3.06 31.04
N ASP A 147 -2.20 -2.55 30.70
CA ASP A 147 -3.46 -3.31 30.71
C ASP A 147 -3.43 -4.50 29.73
N GLY A 148 -2.95 -4.25 28.50
CA GLY A 148 -2.82 -5.29 27.48
C GLY A 148 -1.85 -6.41 27.88
N PHE A 149 -0.67 -6.08 28.42
CA PHE A 149 0.30 -7.08 28.87
C PHE A 149 -0.18 -7.82 30.13
N TYR A 150 -0.85 -7.13 31.05
CA TYR A 150 -1.48 -7.76 32.21
C TYR A 150 -2.52 -8.82 31.78
N GLY A 151 -3.41 -8.48 30.84
CA GLY A 151 -4.39 -9.41 30.29
C GLY A 151 -3.77 -10.65 29.62
N LEU A 152 -2.54 -10.52 29.12
CA LEU A 152 -1.77 -11.61 28.50
C LEU A 152 -0.87 -12.37 29.49
N GLY A 153 -0.82 -11.96 30.76
CA GLY A 153 0.09 -12.55 31.75
C GLY A 153 1.57 -12.30 31.44
N MET A 154 1.88 -11.18 30.78
CA MET A 154 3.23 -10.77 30.41
C MET A 154 3.69 -9.56 31.22
N THR A 155 4.99 -9.47 31.50
CA THR A 155 5.57 -8.28 32.13
C THR A 155 6.13 -7.31 31.09
N GLU A 156 6.27 -6.05 31.48
CA GLU A 156 6.93 -5.00 30.70
C GLU A 156 8.39 -5.38 30.40
N CYS A 157 9.05 -6.08 31.33
CA CYS A 157 10.40 -6.62 31.16
C CYS A 157 10.45 -7.64 30.02
N ASP A 158 9.46 -8.53 29.92
CA ASP A 158 9.38 -9.52 28.84
C ASP A 158 9.17 -8.84 27.48
N ALA A 159 8.27 -7.85 27.43
CA ALA A 159 8.03 -7.05 26.24
C ALA A 159 9.28 -6.28 25.80
N LEU A 160 9.95 -5.60 26.75
CA LEU A 160 11.18 -4.85 26.50
C LEU A 160 12.28 -5.74 25.95
N ASN A 161 12.48 -6.95 26.50
CA ASN A 161 13.47 -7.89 26.01
C ASN A 161 13.19 -8.31 24.56
N LYS A 162 11.93 -8.60 24.23
CA LYS A 162 11.51 -8.93 22.85
C LYS A 162 11.75 -7.78 21.88
N VAL A 163 11.50 -6.53 22.28
CA VAL A 163 11.77 -5.36 21.42
C VAL A 163 13.27 -5.10 21.29
N LYS A 164 14.05 -5.27 22.37
CA LYS A 164 15.51 -5.10 22.38
C LYS A 164 16.22 -5.96 21.33
N GLU A 165 15.75 -7.18 21.11
CA GLU A 165 16.26 -8.07 20.07
C GLU A 165 16.11 -7.50 18.64
N LEU A 166 15.14 -6.60 18.43
CA LEU A 166 14.82 -6.01 17.13
C LEU A 166 15.48 -4.63 16.92
N LEU A 167 15.90 -3.95 17.99
CA LEU A 167 16.47 -2.61 17.90
C LEU A 167 17.67 -2.51 16.94
N PRO A 168 18.63 -3.46 16.90
CA PRO A 168 19.75 -3.37 15.97
C PRO A 168 19.29 -3.35 14.50
N ALA A 169 18.28 -4.16 14.15
CA ALA A 169 17.74 -4.21 12.79
C ALA A 169 16.98 -2.92 12.44
N PHE A 170 16.32 -2.28 13.41
CA PHE A 170 15.70 -0.95 13.23
C PHE A 170 16.74 0.13 12.95
N SER A 171 17.79 0.20 13.77
CA SER A 171 18.87 1.17 13.57
C SER A 171 19.59 0.95 12.25
N GLU A 172 19.86 -0.30 11.86
CA GLU A 172 20.49 -0.63 10.57
C GLU A 172 19.61 -0.22 9.39
N TRP A 173 18.30 -0.50 9.45
CA TRP A 173 17.36 -0.10 8.41
C TRP A 173 17.33 1.41 8.22
N ALA A 174 17.24 2.17 9.32
CA ALA A 174 17.22 3.62 9.27
C ALA A 174 18.55 4.19 8.76
N TRP A 175 19.68 3.64 9.21
CA TRP A 175 21.00 4.03 8.71
C TRP A 175 21.13 3.82 7.19
N ARG A 176 20.51 2.76 6.66
CA ARG A 176 20.56 2.44 5.23
C ARG A 176 19.62 3.28 4.38
N TYR A 177 18.42 3.56 4.87
CA TYR A 177 17.34 4.10 4.04
C TYR A 177 16.83 5.46 4.49
N VAL A 178 17.02 5.90 5.73
CA VAL A 178 16.52 7.19 6.23
C VAL A 178 17.65 8.23 6.14
N CYS A 179 17.70 8.95 5.01
CA CYS A 179 18.75 9.93 4.73
C CYS A 179 18.33 10.92 3.64
N ASP A 180 18.96 12.09 3.60
CA ASP A 180 18.63 13.16 2.64
C ASP A 180 18.86 12.77 1.18
N LEU A 181 19.84 11.90 0.92
CA LEU A 181 20.23 11.41 -0.40
C LEU A 181 20.58 9.92 -0.32
N PRO A 182 20.21 9.12 -1.34
CA PRO A 182 20.46 7.70 -1.31
C PRO A 182 21.95 7.41 -1.43
N ASP A 183 22.45 6.51 -0.59
CA ASP A 183 23.82 6.04 -0.66
C ASP A 183 23.97 5.05 -1.85
N PRO A 184 24.99 5.23 -2.71
CA PRO A 184 25.20 4.36 -3.87
C PRO A 184 25.35 2.88 -3.54
N ASP A 185 25.96 2.56 -2.40
CA ASP A 185 26.36 1.20 -2.03
C ASP A 185 25.37 0.59 -1.03
N LEU A 186 24.89 1.39 -0.09
CA LEU A 186 24.06 0.91 1.02
C LEU A 186 22.58 0.92 0.69
N SER A 187 22.08 1.96 0.02
CA SER A 187 20.65 2.20 -0.18
C SER A 187 20.06 1.47 -1.38
N THR A 188 20.68 0.39 -1.86
CA THR A 188 20.14 -0.40 -2.98
C THR A 188 18.85 -1.11 -2.56
N MET A 189 17.82 -1.05 -3.42
CA MET A 189 16.50 -1.63 -3.14
C MET A 189 15.89 -2.28 -4.40
N ASP A 190 15.18 -3.39 -4.22
CA ASP A 190 14.28 -3.93 -5.25
C ASP A 190 13.06 -3.00 -5.35
N TYR A 191 13.22 -1.93 -6.14
CA TYR A 191 12.22 -0.89 -6.35
C TYR A 191 11.75 -0.92 -7.80
N LYS A 192 10.49 -1.27 -7.99
CA LYS A 192 9.83 -1.29 -9.29
C LYS A 192 8.72 -0.25 -9.29
N ASP A 193 8.69 0.56 -10.35
CA ASP A 193 7.58 1.44 -10.69
C ASP A 193 7.21 1.21 -12.16
N GLY A 194 6.05 1.71 -12.59
CA GLY A 194 5.53 1.52 -13.94
C GLY A 194 6.43 2.05 -15.08
N SER A 195 7.58 2.66 -14.75
CA SER A 195 8.56 3.19 -15.70
C SER A 195 9.65 2.18 -16.13
N CYS A 196 9.70 0.98 -15.52
CA CYS A 196 10.75 0.01 -15.83
C CYS A 196 10.49 -0.75 -17.14
N ASP A 197 10.95 -0.16 -18.24
CA ASP A 197 11.36 -0.91 -19.42
C ASP A 197 12.41 -1.95 -18.98
N THR A 198 12.16 -3.21 -19.32
CA THR A 198 12.84 -4.42 -18.85
C THR A 198 14.30 -4.59 -19.33
N GLY A 199 15.06 -3.49 -19.45
CA GLY A 199 16.42 -3.49 -20.01
C GLY A 199 17.56 -3.23 -19.00
N GLY A 200 17.27 -2.71 -17.81
CA GLY A 200 18.29 -2.40 -16.79
C GLY A 200 18.35 -3.47 -15.70
N THR A 201 19.45 -4.24 -15.64
CA THR A 201 19.65 -5.29 -14.63
C THR A 201 20.02 -4.74 -13.23
N GLU A 202 20.38 -3.47 -13.12
CA GLU A 202 20.85 -2.86 -11.87
C GLU A 202 19.71 -2.29 -11.03
N MET A 203 19.68 -2.66 -9.75
CA MET A 203 18.75 -2.09 -8.78
C MET A 203 19.07 -0.61 -8.50
N PRO A 204 18.05 0.27 -8.37
CA PRO A 204 18.26 1.66 -8.00
C PRO A 204 18.69 1.82 -6.53
N SER A 205 19.30 2.97 -6.22
CA SER A 205 19.50 3.40 -4.84
C SER A 205 18.32 4.27 -4.41
N VAL A 206 17.67 3.93 -3.30
CA VAL A 206 16.44 4.57 -2.81
C VAL A 206 16.61 4.95 -1.35
N CYS A 207 16.27 6.17 -0.97
CA CYS A 207 16.16 6.57 0.43
C CYS A 207 14.80 7.20 0.72
N VAL A 208 14.37 7.05 1.97
CA VAL A 208 13.34 7.83 2.64
C VAL A 208 13.98 9.12 3.14
N SER A 209 13.69 10.21 2.44
CA SER A 209 14.29 11.52 2.73
C SER A 209 13.46 12.37 3.68
N GLN A 210 12.14 12.17 3.70
CA GLN A 210 11.26 12.92 4.59
C GLN A 210 10.04 12.11 4.96
N LEU A 211 9.60 12.22 6.22
CA LEU A 211 8.28 11.82 6.66
C LEU A 211 7.24 12.90 6.28
N ARG A 212 6.19 12.53 5.55
CA ARG A 212 5.10 13.44 5.17
C ARG A 212 3.93 13.37 6.14
N ASP A 213 3.49 12.17 6.48
CA ASP A 213 2.40 11.94 7.43
C ASP A 213 2.57 10.58 8.13
N ILE A 214 1.92 10.41 9.28
CA ILE A 214 1.89 9.16 10.06
C ILE A 214 0.45 8.79 10.34
N GLU A 215 0.14 7.50 10.22
CA GLU A 215 -1.19 6.96 10.49
C GLU A 215 -2.30 7.68 9.69
N GLU A 216 -2.00 7.97 8.41
CA GLU A 216 -2.84 8.78 7.54
C GLU A 216 -4.15 8.05 7.19
N ASN A 217 -5.29 8.61 7.62
CA ASN A 217 -6.61 8.08 7.33
C ASN A 217 -7.13 8.65 6.01
N VAL A 218 -7.46 7.77 5.06
CA VAL A 218 -7.91 8.15 3.71
C VAL A 218 -9.18 7.42 3.36
N TRP A 219 -10.18 8.17 2.92
CA TRP A 219 -11.46 7.67 2.43
C TRP A 219 -11.61 8.10 0.97
N SER A 220 -11.91 7.16 0.08
CA SER A 220 -12.13 7.41 -1.33
C SER A 220 -13.45 6.78 -1.78
N PRO A 221 -14.55 7.57 -1.79
CA PRO A 221 -15.80 7.16 -2.42
C PRO A 221 -15.64 6.87 -3.91
N ARG A 222 -14.66 7.50 -4.58
CA ARG A 222 -14.30 7.21 -5.97
C ARG A 222 -13.95 5.73 -6.17
N PHE A 223 -13.29 5.11 -5.20
CA PHE A 223 -12.89 3.71 -5.28
C PHE A 223 -13.70 2.76 -4.39
N GLY A 224 -14.61 3.28 -3.55
CA GLY A 224 -15.28 2.47 -2.52
C GLY A 224 -14.32 1.98 -1.43
N LEU A 225 -13.22 2.71 -1.21
CA LEU A 225 -12.11 2.28 -0.35
C LEU A 225 -11.91 3.21 0.84
N LYS A 226 -11.48 2.63 1.96
CA LYS A 226 -10.86 3.35 3.07
C LYS A 226 -9.57 2.69 3.51
N GLY A 227 -8.68 3.46 4.11
CA GLY A 227 -7.41 2.94 4.61
C GLY A 227 -6.81 3.80 5.70
N LYS A 228 -5.93 3.17 6.49
CA LYS A 228 -5.03 3.84 7.42
C LYS A 228 -3.62 3.45 6.98
N VAL A 229 -2.94 4.38 6.33
CA VAL A 229 -1.56 4.19 5.85
C VAL A 229 -0.64 4.37 7.05
N ASP A 230 0.24 3.40 7.35
CA ASP A 230 1.14 3.49 8.51
C ASP A 230 2.00 4.76 8.44
N ALA A 231 2.66 4.99 7.30
CA ALA A 231 3.35 6.25 7.04
C ALA A 231 3.26 6.66 5.56
N THR A 232 3.18 7.97 5.31
CA THR A 232 3.39 8.56 3.99
C THR A 232 4.77 9.21 3.99
N VAL A 233 5.63 8.81 3.05
CA VAL A 233 7.04 9.22 3.01
C VAL A 233 7.43 9.78 1.65
N GLU A 234 8.36 10.73 1.64
CA GLU A 234 9.06 11.14 0.43
C GLU A 234 10.30 10.27 0.23
N VAL A 235 10.37 9.64 -0.95
CA VAL A 235 11.51 8.86 -1.39
C VAL A 235 12.29 9.59 -2.48
N LYS A 236 13.62 9.47 -2.45
CA LYS A 236 14.51 9.90 -3.53
C LYS A 236 15.18 8.68 -4.14
N ILE A 237 15.16 8.59 -5.46
CA ILE A 237 15.55 7.40 -6.22
C ILE A 237 16.62 7.79 -7.25
N ASP A 238 17.79 7.17 -7.16
CA ASP A 238 18.87 7.29 -8.13
C ASP A 238 18.96 6.01 -8.98
N ARG A 239 18.58 6.14 -10.26
CA ARG A 239 18.61 5.05 -11.25
C ARG A 239 19.87 5.03 -12.09
N ARG A 240 20.83 5.94 -11.86
CA ARG A 240 22.08 5.95 -12.64
C ARG A 240 22.82 4.61 -12.45
N PRO A 241 23.61 4.14 -13.42
CA PRO A 241 24.47 2.99 -13.22
C PRO A 241 25.38 3.19 -12.00
N MET A 242 25.69 2.13 -11.26
CA MET A 242 26.42 2.21 -9.98
C MET A 242 27.76 2.99 -10.09
N SER A 243 28.47 2.82 -11.22
CA SER A 243 29.71 3.55 -11.55
C SER A 243 29.56 5.07 -11.64
N ARG A 244 28.35 5.58 -11.91
CA ARG A 244 28.03 7.00 -12.01
C ARG A 244 27.40 7.57 -10.75
N ARG A 245 26.81 6.74 -9.87
CA ARG A 245 26.21 7.19 -8.60
C ARG A 245 27.22 7.85 -7.67
N HIS A 246 28.46 7.37 -7.68
CA HIS A 246 29.59 7.90 -6.92
C HIS A 246 30.06 9.30 -7.37
N ARG A 247 29.57 9.82 -8.50
CA ARG A 247 29.93 11.15 -9.01
C ARG A 247 28.79 12.14 -8.70
N PRO A 248 28.97 13.04 -7.72
CA PRO A 248 27.99 14.09 -7.46
C PRO A 248 28.00 15.11 -8.62
N GLY A 249 26.81 15.48 -9.10
CA GLY A 249 26.61 16.77 -9.78
C GLY A 249 26.82 16.87 -11.29
N MET A 250 26.42 15.86 -12.09
CA MET A 250 26.42 16.03 -13.56
C MET A 250 25.07 15.83 -14.26
N ASP A 251 24.16 15.02 -13.71
CA ASP A 251 22.82 14.83 -14.27
C ASP A 251 21.75 14.86 -13.16
N ASN A 252 20.69 15.64 -13.37
CA ASN A 252 19.54 15.78 -12.46
C ASN A 252 18.58 14.58 -12.56
N HIS A 253 19.10 13.34 -12.48
CA HIS A 253 18.32 12.11 -12.61
C HIS A 253 17.76 11.56 -11.29
N LEU A 254 17.88 12.31 -10.19
CA LEU A 254 17.27 11.94 -8.93
C LEU A 254 15.77 12.21 -9.00
N THR A 255 14.96 11.16 -9.00
CA THR A 255 13.50 11.30 -8.98
C THR A 255 13.01 11.31 -7.54
N THR A 256 12.10 12.22 -7.23
CA THR A 256 11.46 12.33 -5.91
C THR A 256 9.99 11.94 -6.03
N ALA A 257 9.48 11.12 -5.11
CA ALA A 257 8.09 10.68 -5.10
C ALA A 257 7.56 10.60 -3.66
N SER A 258 6.28 10.88 -3.48
CA SER A 258 5.58 10.59 -2.22
C SER A 258 4.86 9.25 -2.33
N VAL A 259 5.16 8.32 -1.42
CA VAL A 259 4.70 6.93 -1.49
C VAL A 259 4.19 6.44 -0.12
N PRO A 260 3.23 5.50 -0.10
CA PRO A 260 2.84 4.84 1.14
C PRO A 260 3.95 3.90 1.60
N LEU A 261 4.23 3.86 2.90
CA LEU A 261 5.09 2.89 3.56
C LEU A 261 4.24 2.05 4.52
N GLU A 262 4.15 0.76 4.27
CA GLU A 262 3.46 -0.21 5.12
C GLU A 262 4.46 -1.00 5.98
N LEU A 263 4.16 -1.13 7.27
CA LEU A 263 4.97 -1.81 8.25
C LEU A 263 4.42 -3.21 8.53
N LYS A 264 5.31 -4.21 8.63
CA LYS A 264 4.94 -5.58 8.99
C LYS A 264 5.88 -6.16 10.05
N THR A 265 5.29 -6.57 11.16
CA THR A 265 5.97 -7.15 12.34
C THR A 265 6.00 -8.69 12.33
N GLY A 266 5.32 -9.32 11.37
CA GLY A 266 5.27 -10.78 11.19
C GLY A 266 6.51 -11.37 10.50
N LYS A 267 6.57 -12.71 10.42
CA LYS A 267 7.63 -13.42 9.68
C LYS A 267 7.52 -13.15 8.18
N LEU A 268 8.64 -12.87 7.54
CA LEU A 268 8.76 -12.87 6.08
C LEU A 268 8.80 -14.32 5.57
N PHE A 269 7.75 -14.75 4.86
CA PHE A 269 7.68 -16.10 4.30
C PHE A 269 8.33 -16.22 2.91
N SER A 270 8.50 -15.11 2.20
CA SER A 270 9.10 -15.02 0.86
C SER A 270 9.77 -13.66 0.69
N LYS A 271 10.86 -13.57 -0.08
CA LYS A 271 11.57 -12.30 -0.37
C LYS A 271 10.67 -11.23 -1.02
N LEU A 272 9.60 -11.66 -1.70
CA LEU A 272 8.61 -10.79 -2.36
C LEU A 272 7.51 -10.28 -1.41
N GLY A 273 7.49 -10.77 -0.17
CA GLY A 273 6.36 -10.58 0.75
C GLY A 273 5.18 -11.51 0.47
N SER A 274 4.10 -11.37 1.24
CA SER A 274 2.85 -12.09 1.00
C SER A 274 1.97 -11.34 0.00
N VAL A 275 1.13 -12.05 -0.75
CA VAL A 275 0.16 -11.45 -1.68
C VAL A 275 -0.76 -10.49 -0.92
N GLU A 276 -1.19 -10.85 0.29
CA GLU A 276 -2.03 -10.01 1.14
C GLU A 276 -1.33 -8.67 1.47
N HIS A 277 -0.05 -8.69 1.88
CA HIS A 277 0.66 -7.45 2.21
C HIS A 277 0.89 -6.56 0.98
N ARG A 278 1.21 -7.16 -0.17
CA ARG A 278 1.40 -6.43 -1.43
C ARG A 278 0.08 -5.79 -1.90
N ALA A 279 -1.02 -6.54 -1.86
CA ALA A 279 -2.34 -6.04 -2.21
C ALA A 279 -2.72 -4.83 -1.34
N GLN A 280 -2.41 -4.88 -0.04
CA GLN A 280 -2.65 -3.75 0.85
C GLN A 280 -1.88 -2.48 0.43
N VAL A 281 -0.60 -2.60 0.08
CA VAL A 281 0.22 -1.47 -0.41
C VAL A 281 -0.32 -0.91 -1.72
N ILE A 282 -0.70 -1.78 -2.67
CA ILE A 282 -1.31 -1.36 -3.95
C ILE A 282 -2.63 -0.61 -3.72
N LEU A 283 -3.45 -1.04 -2.76
CA LEU A 283 -4.68 -0.31 -2.42
C LEU A 283 -4.38 1.06 -1.80
N TYR A 284 -3.27 1.20 -1.07
CA TYR A 284 -2.83 2.50 -0.56
C TYR A 284 -2.32 3.44 -1.65
N THR A 285 -1.69 2.92 -2.72
CA THR A 285 -1.31 3.78 -3.84
C THR A 285 -2.54 4.37 -4.52
N LEU A 286 -3.63 3.61 -4.70
CA LEU A 286 -4.92 4.12 -5.20
C LEU A 286 -5.52 5.20 -4.28
N LEU A 287 -5.55 4.94 -2.97
CA LEU A 287 -6.10 5.87 -1.98
C LEU A 287 -5.32 7.19 -1.94
N LEU A 288 -3.99 7.12 -1.87
CA LEU A 288 -3.15 8.31 -1.89
C LEU A 288 -3.16 9.02 -3.24
N SER A 289 -3.31 8.29 -4.35
CA SER A 289 -3.45 8.91 -5.68
C SER A 289 -4.72 9.76 -5.78
N ASP A 290 -5.82 9.29 -5.20
CA ASP A 290 -7.07 10.06 -5.15
C ASP A 290 -6.94 11.29 -4.24
N ARG A 291 -6.32 11.12 -3.07
CA ARG A 291 -6.15 12.18 -2.07
C ARG A 291 -5.23 13.30 -2.57
N TYR A 292 -4.07 12.96 -3.10
CA TYR A 292 -3.08 13.92 -3.58
C TYR A 292 -3.31 14.37 -5.02
N ARG A 293 -4.30 13.80 -5.72
CA ARG A 293 -4.63 14.10 -7.13
C ARG A 293 -3.42 13.94 -8.06
N HIS A 294 -2.56 12.99 -7.74
CA HIS A 294 -1.34 12.68 -8.49
C HIS A 294 -1.17 11.16 -8.55
N GLY A 295 -0.65 10.63 -9.65
CA GLY A 295 -0.41 9.19 -9.79
C GLY A 295 0.68 8.73 -8.83
N ILE A 296 0.39 7.67 -8.07
CA ILE A 296 1.37 6.98 -7.24
C ILE A 296 1.46 5.56 -7.75
N ASP A 297 2.57 5.24 -8.42
CA ASP A 297 2.73 3.97 -9.14
C ASP A 297 3.46 2.90 -8.31
N THR A 298 3.79 3.21 -7.05
CA THR A 298 4.53 2.30 -6.18
C THR A 298 4.40 2.68 -4.71
N GLY A 299 4.59 1.71 -3.83
CA GLY A 299 4.68 1.88 -2.39
C GLY A 299 5.83 1.08 -1.79
N LEU A 300 6.13 1.32 -0.52
CA LEU A 300 7.15 0.58 0.22
C LEU A 300 6.50 -0.41 1.20
N LEU A 301 7.10 -1.59 1.31
CA LEU A 301 6.74 -2.59 2.30
C LEU A 301 7.95 -2.95 3.15
N TYR A 302 7.89 -2.64 4.45
CA TYR A 302 8.98 -2.87 5.39
C TYR A 302 8.65 -3.98 6.39
N TYR A 303 9.47 -5.03 6.37
CA TYR A 303 9.42 -6.12 7.33
C TYR A 303 10.39 -5.89 8.48
N MET A 304 9.84 -5.35 9.57
CA MET A 304 10.54 -4.92 10.77
C MET A 304 11.47 -5.97 11.36
N LYS A 305 11.00 -7.22 11.47
CA LYS A 305 11.79 -8.30 12.08
C LYS A 305 13.00 -8.74 11.27
N SER A 306 12.96 -8.59 9.95
CA SER A 306 14.05 -9.02 9.07
C SER A 306 14.87 -7.87 8.50
N GLY A 307 14.50 -6.61 8.78
CA GLY A 307 15.13 -5.44 8.16
C GLY A 307 14.87 -5.30 6.66
N HIS A 308 13.98 -6.12 6.08
CA HIS A 308 13.83 -6.25 4.62
C HIS A 308 12.80 -5.25 4.09
N THR A 309 13.16 -4.49 3.07
CA THR A 309 12.28 -3.50 2.42
C THR A 309 12.23 -3.72 0.92
N ILE A 310 11.03 -3.63 0.36
CA ILE A 310 10.80 -3.77 -1.08
C ILE A 310 9.88 -2.67 -1.59
N GLY A 311 10.08 -2.27 -2.84
CA GLY A 311 9.10 -1.52 -3.61
C GLY A 311 8.00 -2.45 -4.13
N VAL A 312 6.76 -2.01 -4.00
CA VAL A 312 5.56 -2.70 -4.49
C VAL A 312 4.96 -1.83 -5.59
N PRO A 313 5.13 -2.18 -6.88
CA PRO A 313 4.48 -1.45 -7.97
C PRO A 313 2.96 -1.62 -7.88
N ALA A 314 2.25 -0.55 -8.21
CA ALA A 314 0.79 -0.50 -8.30
C ALA A 314 0.26 -1.37 -9.45
#